data_AF-A0A354SHG5-F1
#
_entry.id   AF-A0A354SHG5-F1
#
_cell.length_a   1.000
_cell.length_b   1.000
_cell.length_c   1.000
_cell.angle_alpha   90.00
_cell.angle_beta   90.00
_cell.angle_gamma   90.00
#
_symmetry.space_group_name_H-M   'P 1'
#
loop_
_entity.id
_entity.type
_entity.pdbx_description
1 polymer ?
#
loop_
_entity_poly.entity_id
_entity_poly.type
_entity_poly.pdbx_seq_one_letter_code
_entity_poly.pdbx_strand_id
1 'polypeptide(L)'
;MVDARGIQARPAMSPRIYDEDGKEVYGSANVDREYAVQQGMSGYARDLTAAQSNQRVTANPITVKGLRNGGAGRSDVVISNADAQQIRASAENASFMKKCRVMIVLD
;
A
#
# COMPACT_ATOMS: atom_id res chain seq x y z
N MET A 1 4.75 2.22 -2.62
CA MET A 1 4.27 1.38 -3.73
C MET A 1 4.32 -0.05 -3.30
N VAL A 2 3.29 -0.83 -3.62
CA VAL A 2 3.17 -2.23 -3.22
C VAL A 2 3.01 -3.05 -4.48
N ASP A 3 3.96 -3.93 -4.77
CA ASP A 3 3.81 -4.92 -5.82
C ASP A 3 3.01 -6.10 -5.29
N ALA A 4 1.74 -6.20 -5.69
CA ALA A 4 0.84 -7.30 -5.33
C ALA A 4 0.53 -8.18 -6.55
N ARG A 5 1.40 -8.19 -7.56
CA ARG A 5 1.26 -9.06 -8.73
C ARG A 5 1.58 -10.51 -8.37
N GLY A 6 0.92 -11.45 -9.03
CA GLY A 6 1.13 -12.89 -8.80
C GLY A 6 0.51 -13.44 -7.51
N ILE A 7 -0.01 -12.58 -6.61
CA ILE A 7 -0.72 -13.01 -5.40
C ILE A 7 -2.23 -12.92 -5.52
N GLN A 8 -2.77 -12.66 -6.73
CA GLN A 8 -4.22 -12.54 -7.00
C GLN A 8 -4.93 -11.55 -6.07
N ALA A 9 -4.24 -10.46 -5.68
CA ALA A 9 -4.84 -9.40 -4.88
C ALA A 9 -5.92 -8.68 -5.70
N ARG A 10 -6.99 -8.24 -5.03
CA ARG A 10 -8.12 -7.57 -5.65
C ARG A 10 -8.23 -6.11 -5.21
N PRO A 11 -8.61 -5.20 -6.13
CA PRO A 11 -8.79 -3.82 -5.76
C PRO A 11 -9.96 -3.67 -4.79
N ALA A 12 -9.76 -2.86 -3.75
CA ALA A 12 -10.75 -2.53 -2.73
C ALA A 12 -10.76 -1.04 -2.39
N MET A 13 -11.88 -0.60 -1.81
CA MET A 13 -12.04 0.78 -1.30
C MET A 13 -11.17 1.05 -0.06
N SER A 14 -10.77 0.03 0.69
CA SER A 14 -9.93 0.16 1.88
C SER A 14 -9.00 -1.06 1.99
N PRO A 15 -7.91 -1.10 1.20
CA PRO A 15 -6.93 -2.15 1.33
C PRO A 15 -6.16 -1.99 2.65
N ARG A 16 -5.77 -3.11 3.24
CA ARG A 16 -4.87 -3.14 4.40
C ARG A 16 -3.59 -3.87 4.05
N ILE A 17 -2.50 -3.41 4.66
CA ILE A 17 -1.19 -4.02 4.53
C ILE A 17 -0.79 -4.55 5.90
N TYR A 18 -0.46 -5.83 5.94
CA TYR A 18 0.02 -6.51 7.13
C TYR A 18 1.45 -6.97 6.93
N ASP A 19 2.20 -7.10 8.02
CA ASP A 19 3.47 -7.81 8.02
C ASP A 19 3.25 -9.33 8.19
N GLU A 20 4.33 -10.11 8.18
CA GLU A 20 4.25 -11.58 8.23
C GLU A 20 3.68 -12.08 9.56
N ASP A 21 3.89 -11.30 10.64
CA ASP A 21 3.35 -11.49 11.99
C ASP A 21 1.86 -11.13 12.10
N GLY A 22 1.24 -10.57 11.06
CA GLY A 22 -0.16 -10.17 11.05
C GLY A 22 -0.43 -8.82 11.70
N LYS A 23 0.61 -8.01 11.93
CA LYS A 23 0.48 -6.66 12.46
C LYS A 23 0.23 -5.67 11.33
N GLU A 24 -0.76 -4.81 11.52
CA GLU A 24 -1.13 -3.79 10.53
C GLU A 24 0.04 -2.79 10.35
N VAL A 25 0.49 -2.65 9.11
CA VAL A 25 1.52 -1.70 8.69
C VAL A 25 0.87 -0.47 8.07
N TYR A 26 -0.17 -0.69 7.27
CA TYR A 26 -0.94 0.36 6.62
C TYR A 26 -2.41 -0.02 6.60
N GLY A 27 -3.27 0.90 6.99
CA GLY A 27 -4.71 0.66 7.08
C GLY A 27 -5.42 1.94 7.43
N SER A 28 -6.74 1.91 7.40
CA SER A 28 -7.62 3.08 7.59
C SER A 28 -7.39 3.85 8.89
N ALA A 29 -6.73 3.25 9.88
CA ALA A 29 -6.36 3.91 11.14
C ALA A 29 -5.23 4.93 10.98
N ASN A 30 -4.37 4.77 9.96
CA ASN A 30 -3.18 5.60 9.75
C ASN A 30 -3.34 6.64 8.63
N VAL A 31 -4.51 6.69 8.00
CA VAL A 31 -4.82 7.54 6.85
C VAL A 31 -5.82 8.61 7.27
N ASP A 32 -5.63 9.83 6.79
CA ASP A 32 -6.55 10.92 7.09
C ASP A 32 -7.87 10.72 6.32
N ARG A 33 -9.00 10.75 7.02
CA ARG A 33 -10.30 10.39 6.44
C ARG A 33 -10.71 11.36 5.33
N GLU A 34 -10.36 12.63 5.45
CA GLU A 34 -10.63 13.64 4.41
C GLU A 34 -9.86 13.36 3.11
N TYR A 35 -8.58 12.99 3.23
CA TYR A 35 -7.78 12.60 2.07
C TYR A 35 -8.26 11.27 1.47
N ALA A 36 -8.68 10.32 2.30
CA ALA A 36 -9.27 9.07 1.84
C ALA A 36 -10.60 9.29 1.10
N VAL A 37 -11.40 10.29 1.49
CA VAL A 37 -12.65 10.65 0.80
C VAL A 37 -12.38 11.39 -0.51
N GLN A 38 -11.46 12.34 -0.54
CA GLN A 38 -11.18 13.13 -1.75
C GLN A 38 -10.44 12.32 -2.83
N GLN A 39 -9.46 11.51 -2.44
CA GLN A 39 -8.53 10.88 -3.38
C GLN A 39 -8.58 9.35 -3.33
N GLY A 40 -9.33 8.74 -2.41
CA GLY A 40 -9.28 7.29 -2.17
C GLY A 40 -8.04 6.87 -1.39
N MET A 41 -8.15 5.78 -0.62
CA MET A 41 -7.07 5.22 0.21
C MET A 41 -5.82 4.84 -0.60
N SER A 42 -5.99 4.37 -1.84
CA SER A 42 -4.91 3.88 -2.68
C SER A 42 -5.24 4.01 -4.16
N GLY A 43 -4.21 4.20 -4.99
CA GLY A 43 -4.30 4.01 -6.43
C GLY A 43 -3.98 2.58 -6.82
N TYR A 44 -4.56 2.12 -7.93
CA TYR A 44 -4.24 0.83 -8.53
C TYR A 44 -3.59 1.03 -9.89
N ALA A 45 -2.58 0.23 -10.16
CA ALA A 45 -1.91 0.21 -11.44
C ALA A 45 -1.65 -1.25 -11.86
N ARG A 46 -1.48 -1.45 -13.16
CA ARG A 46 -1.12 -2.74 -13.77
C ARG A 46 0.40 -2.91 -13.94
N ASP A 47 1.12 -1.80 -13.95
CA ASP A 47 2.56 -1.75 -14.16
C ASP A 47 3.26 -0.97 -13.05
N LEU A 48 4.39 -1.51 -12.57
CA LEU A 48 5.27 -0.81 -11.64
C LEU A 48 5.74 0.53 -12.21
N THR A 49 6.17 0.55 -13.47
CA THR A 49 6.66 1.76 -14.13
C THR A 49 5.58 2.85 -14.20
N ALA A 50 4.34 2.47 -14.56
CA ALA A 50 3.23 3.40 -14.61
C ALA A 50 2.87 3.95 -13.21
N ALA A 51 3.01 3.11 -12.18
CA ALA A 51 2.77 3.50 -10.80
C ALA A 51 3.89 4.39 -10.23
N GLN A 52 5.15 4.20 -10.67
CA GLN A 52 6.30 5.05 -10.31
C GLN A 52 6.22 6.42 -10.97
N SER A 53 5.73 6.50 -12.20
CA SER A 53 5.51 7.78 -12.90
C SER A 53 4.25 8.51 -12.48
N ASN A 54 3.43 7.96 -11.58
CA ASN A 54 2.18 8.58 -11.19
C ASN A 54 2.41 9.72 -10.18
N GLN A 55 1.80 10.88 -10.40
CA GLN A 55 1.90 12.04 -9.51
C GLN A 55 1.50 11.77 -8.05
N ARG A 56 0.67 10.75 -7.80
CA ARG A 56 0.33 10.30 -6.43
C ARG A 56 1.56 9.82 -5.66
N VAL A 57 2.54 9.32 -6.38
CA VAL A 57 3.76 8.71 -5.87
C VAL A 57 4.93 9.63 -6.25
N THR A 58 5.41 10.41 -5.28
CA THR A 58 6.51 11.36 -5.52
C THR A 58 7.80 10.64 -5.92
N ALA A 59 8.79 11.38 -6.45
CA ALA A 59 10.00 10.89 -7.12
C ALA A 59 10.78 9.72 -6.48
N ASN A 60 10.68 9.47 -5.17
CA ASN A 60 11.35 8.35 -4.50
C ASN A 60 10.37 7.51 -3.66
N PRO A 61 9.56 6.64 -4.27
CA PRO A 61 8.71 5.75 -3.51
C PRO A 61 9.45 4.55 -2.94
N ILE A 62 9.10 4.23 -1.71
CA ILE A 62 9.39 2.91 -1.14
C ILE A 62 8.58 1.88 -1.91
N THR A 63 9.25 0.94 -2.55
CA THR A 63 8.62 -0.18 -3.26
C THR A 63 8.77 -1.43 -2.42
N VAL A 64 7.65 -2.06 -2.07
CA VAL A 64 7.62 -3.30 -1.30
C VAL A 64 6.94 -4.39 -2.10
N LYS A 65 7.30 -5.64 -1.85
CA LYS A 65 6.72 -6.80 -2.51
C LYS A 65 5.72 -7.50 -1.59
N GLY A 66 4.51 -7.73 -2.11
CA GLY A 66 3.50 -8.58 -1.50
C GLY A 66 3.90 -10.05 -1.61
N LEU A 67 3.93 -10.72 -0.46
CA LEU A 67 4.20 -12.15 -0.36
C LEU A 67 2.93 -12.98 -0.57
N ARG A 68 1.81 -12.52 -0.03
CA ARG A 68 0.51 -13.19 -0.13
C ARG A 68 -0.64 -12.19 0.01
N ASN A 69 -1.80 -12.54 -0.51
CA ASN A 69 -3.03 -11.80 -0.20
C ASN A 69 -3.55 -12.20 1.19
N GLY A 70 -4.29 -11.31 1.83
CA GLY A 70 -4.97 -11.51 3.09
C GLY A 70 -6.45 -11.12 3.01
N GLY A 71 -7.20 -11.57 4.01
CA GLY A 71 -8.62 -11.25 4.18
C GLY A 71 -9.56 -12.01 3.24
N ALA A 72 -10.83 -12.10 3.63
CA ALA A 72 -11.87 -12.80 2.85
C ALA A 72 -12.09 -12.18 1.45
N GLY A 73 -11.79 -10.89 1.29
CA GLY A 73 -11.89 -10.17 0.01
C GLY A 73 -10.68 -10.33 -0.92
N ARG A 74 -9.58 -10.96 -0.46
CA ARG A 74 -8.27 -10.98 -1.14
C ARG A 74 -7.76 -9.58 -1.47
N SER A 75 -8.12 -8.60 -0.65
CA SER A 75 -7.80 -7.19 -0.87
C SER A 75 -6.68 -6.70 0.04
N ASP A 76 -6.35 -7.48 1.05
CA ASP A 76 -5.24 -7.18 1.93
C ASP A 76 -3.97 -7.76 1.35
N VAL A 77 -2.84 -7.12 1.63
CA VAL A 77 -1.53 -7.55 1.16
C VAL A 77 -0.64 -7.80 2.38
N VAL A 78 -0.04 -8.98 2.42
CA VAL A 78 0.99 -9.30 3.41
C VAL A 78 2.36 -9.08 2.78
N ILE A 79 3.19 -8.30 3.44
CA ILE A 79 4.56 -7.99 3.02
C ILE A 79 5.57 -8.59 4.00
N SER A 80 6.84 -8.67 3.60
CA SER A 80 7.92 -9.18 4.46
C SER A 80 8.13 -8.29 5.68
N ASN A 81 8.59 -8.87 6.79
CA ASN A 81 8.89 -8.11 8.01
C ASN A 81 9.95 -7.01 7.78
N ALA A 82 10.92 -7.24 6.89
CA ALA A 82 11.93 -6.23 6.51
C ALA A 82 11.31 -5.02 5.78
N ASP A 83 10.42 -5.28 4.81
CA ASP A 83 9.69 -4.25 4.08
C ASP A 83 8.77 -3.45 5.02
N ALA A 84 8.09 -4.16 5.94
CA ALA A 84 7.25 -3.55 6.96
C ALA A 84 8.04 -2.62 7.89
N GLN A 85 9.25 -3.02 8.31
CA GLN A 85 10.14 -2.17 9.08
C GLN A 85 10.59 -0.94 8.29
N GLN A 86 10.91 -1.09 7.00
CA GLN A 86 11.30 0.05 6.15
C GLN A 86 10.15 1.06 6.01
N ILE A 87 8.91 0.57 5.84
CA ILE A 87 7.72 1.43 5.83
C ILE A 87 7.53 2.10 7.18
N ARG A 88 7.72 1.39 8.30
CA ARG A 88 7.57 1.97 9.66
C ARG A 88 8.65 3.00 10.00
N ALA A 89 9.90 2.76 9.63
CA ALA A 89 10.98 3.72 9.76
C ALA A 89 10.71 4.97 8.91
N SER A 90 10.12 4.77 7.73
CA SER A 90 9.73 5.87 6.86
C SER A 90 8.44 6.54 7.33
N ALA A 91 7.53 5.82 8.00
CA ALA A 91 6.28 6.30 8.56
C ALA A 91 6.47 7.37 9.64
N GLU A 92 7.66 7.50 10.21
CA GLU A 92 8.05 8.67 11.00
C GLU A 92 7.91 9.96 10.17
N ASN A 93 8.10 9.88 8.85
CA ASN A 93 7.67 10.87 7.85
C ASN A 93 6.17 10.71 7.50
N ALA A 94 5.30 10.68 8.53
CA ALA A 94 3.88 10.33 8.50
C ALA A 94 3.01 11.03 7.42
N SER A 95 3.56 12.05 6.77
CA SER A 95 2.95 12.80 5.69
C SER A 95 2.48 11.95 4.49
N PHE A 96 3.20 10.90 4.08
CA PHE A 96 2.78 10.13 2.89
C PHE A 96 1.66 9.13 3.18
N MET A 97 1.65 8.52 4.38
CA MET A 97 0.57 7.63 4.80
C MET A 97 -0.72 8.40 5.03
N LYS A 98 -0.63 9.57 5.68
CA LYS A 98 -1.79 10.47 5.88
C LYS A 98 -2.37 10.99 4.57
N LYS A 99 -1.52 11.29 3.58
CA LYS A 99 -1.93 11.84 2.27
C LYS A 99 -2.36 10.78 1.24
N CYS A 100 -2.65 9.54 1.64
CA CYS A 100 -3.08 8.46 0.73
C CYS A 100 -2.14 8.22 -0.47
N ARG A 101 -0.83 8.44 -0.30
CA ARG A 101 0.17 8.30 -1.38
C ARG A 101 0.61 6.85 -1.55
N VAL A 102 -0.36 5.95 -1.68
CA VAL A 102 -0.13 4.52 -1.84
C VAL A 102 -0.63 4.10 -3.22
N MET A 103 0.24 3.41 -3.95
CA MET A 103 -0.09 2.73 -5.20
C MET A 103 0.11 1.24 -4.99
N ILE A 104 -0.90 0.46 -5.37
CA ILE A 104 -0.87 -1.00 -5.36
C ILE A 104 -0.84 -1.45 -6.82
N VAL A 105 0.16 -2.26 -7.16
CA VAL A 105 0.28 -2.83 -8.49
C VAL A 105 -0.35 -4.22 -8.47
N LEU A 106 -1.32 -4.42 -9.35
CA LEU A 106 -2.08 -5.66 -9.53
C LEU A 106 -1.79 -6.24 -10.92
N ASP A 107 -2.19 -7.50 -11.12
CA ASP A 107 -2.22 -8.17 -12.43
C ASP A 107 -3.55 -7.86 -13.15
#